data_AF-A0A940NSA8-F1
#
_entry.id   AF-A0A940NSA8-F1
#
_cell.length_a   1.000
_cell.length_b   1.000
_cell.length_c   1.000
_cell.angle_alpha   90.00
_cell.angle_beta   90.00
_cell.angle_gamma   90.00
#
_symmetry.space_group_name_H-M   'P 1'
#
loop_
_entity.id
_entity.type
_entity.pdbx_description
1 polymer ?
#
loop_
_entity_poly.entity_id
_entity_poly.type
_entity_poly.pdbx_seq_one_letter_code
_entity_poly.pdbx_strand_id
1 'polypeptide(L)'
;MKKTIILLLCLAAVSGAGFFGYKQYQKSRDEKRVVDVVPVGAMAIPGYGYWGEDSSIYGYTSAANAQRVKLDTEKLVKNVCVTKGQQVKKGDVILEYDMTVVELELAEKENDVQVIRQNIKMANNQLAELRNAQPSENAPQPDIPDEPDVPDEPDVPDVPDPIQLVDEVPAAFRAESGTGSPEDPIIINCSPRAKVYQPFMQMLISTKRCVELRVYNDNFTFLYKWLLNGSKIKPEDAEDWSVTDG
;
A
#
# COMPACT_ATOMS: atom_id res chain seq x y z
N MET A 1 -50.08 15.44 17.65
CA MET A 1 -49.54 16.48 16.74
C MET A 1 -48.82 17.64 17.45
N LYS A 2 -49.32 18.20 18.57
CA LYS A 2 -48.61 19.30 19.27
C LYS A 2 -47.27 18.89 19.92
N LYS A 3 -47.18 17.68 20.50
CA LYS A 3 -45.96 17.17 21.15
C LYS A 3 -44.81 16.85 20.18
N THR A 4 -45.12 16.45 18.95
CA THR A 4 -44.12 16.12 17.90
C THR A 4 -43.52 17.38 17.27
N ILE A 5 -44.29 18.46 17.14
CA ILE A 5 -43.80 19.75 16.63
C ILE A 5 -42.82 20.39 17.63
N ILE A 6 -43.12 20.32 18.93
CA ILE A 6 -42.24 20.85 19.99
C ILE A 6 -40.89 20.09 20.00
N LEU A 7 -40.91 18.76 19.83
CA LEU A 7 -39.70 17.95 19.81
C LEU A 7 -38.77 18.29 18.62
N LEU A 8 -39.35 18.54 17.43
CA LEU A 8 -38.60 18.95 16.24
C LEU A 8 -38.00 20.35 16.39
N LEU A 9 -38.72 21.28 17.05
CA LEU A 9 -38.22 22.63 17.34
C LEU A 9 -37.03 22.60 18.30
N CYS A 10 -37.06 21.72 19.31
CA CYS A 10 -35.92 21.55 20.22
C CYS A 10 -34.69 20.95 19.51
N LEU A 11 -34.87 19.96 18.63
CA LEU A 11 -33.76 19.37 17.86
C LEU A 11 -33.10 20.37 16.89
N ALA A 12 -33.91 21.23 16.27
CA ALA A 12 -33.39 22.30 15.41
C ALA A 12 -32.62 23.37 16.22
N ALA A 13 -33.07 23.70 17.42
CA ALA A 13 -32.38 24.68 18.28
C ALA A 13 -31.03 24.15 18.80
N VAL A 14 -30.94 22.88 19.18
CA VAL A 14 -29.70 22.28 19.72
C VAL A 14 -28.64 22.14 18.62
N SER A 15 -29.03 21.76 17.40
CA SER A 15 -28.11 21.66 16.26
C SER A 15 -27.58 23.02 15.79
N GLY A 16 -28.41 24.06 15.79
CA GLY A 16 -28.00 25.43 15.46
C GLY A 16 -27.02 26.04 16.47
N ALA A 17 -27.30 25.88 17.77
CA ALA A 17 -26.44 26.44 18.82
C ALA A 17 -25.08 25.72 18.90
N GLY A 18 -25.05 24.39 18.75
CA GLY A 18 -23.82 23.61 18.74
C GLY A 18 -22.91 23.96 17.57
N PHE A 19 -23.47 24.12 16.37
CA PHE A 19 -22.70 24.48 15.17
C PHE A 19 -22.13 25.90 15.26
N PHE A 20 -22.90 26.87 15.76
CA PHE A 20 -22.43 28.25 15.94
C PHE A 20 -21.32 28.34 16.98
N GLY A 21 -21.46 27.64 18.11
CA GLY A 21 -20.43 27.56 19.15
C GLY A 21 -19.13 26.91 18.65
N TYR A 22 -19.24 25.81 17.90
CA TYR A 22 -18.09 25.12 17.32
C TYR A 22 -17.33 26.00 16.31
N LYS A 23 -18.06 26.70 15.44
CA LYS A 23 -17.45 27.58 14.43
C LYS A 23 -16.77 28.80 15.04
N GLN A 24 -17.34 29.39 16.09
CA GLN A 24 -16.73 30.48 16.85
C GLN A 24 -15.46 30.01 17.58
N TYR A 25 -15.52 28.83 18.20
CA TYR A 25 -14.36 28.24 18.89
C TYR A 25 -13.20 27.93 17.94
N GLN A 26 -13.49 27.42 16.73
CA GLN A 26 -12.48 27.16 15.71
C GLN A 26 -11.83 28.46 15.22
N LYS A 27 -12.63 29.52 14.99
CA LYS A 27 -12.12 30.84 14.62
C LYS A 27 -11.22 31.46 15.71
N SER A 28 -11.59 31.32 16.98
CA SER A 28 -10.75 31.78 18.11
C SER A 28 -9.45 30.98 18.29
N ARG A 29 -9.36 29.76 17.76
CA ARG A 29 -8.11 28.97 17.77
C ARG A 29 -7.17 29.33 16.62
N ASP A 30 -7.74 29.73 15.48
CA ASP A 30 -6.96 30.13 14.30
C ASP A 30 -6.47 31.59 14.38
N GLU A 31 -7.11 32.43 15.19
CA GLU A 31 -6.60 33.75 15.58
C GLU A 31 -5.36 33.60 16.47
N LYS A 32 -4.21 33.44 15.82
CA LYS A 32 -2.90 33.56 16.45
C LYS A 32 -2.82 34.91 17.15
N ARG A 33 -2.74 34.90 18.48
CA ARG A 33 -2.62 36.10 19.31
C ARG A 33 -1.36 36.86 18.92
N VAL A 34 -1.50 37.87 18.06
CA VAL A 34 -0.40 38.74 17.66
C VAL A 34 -0.10 39.62 18.88
N VAL A 35 1.10 39.43 19.44
CA VAL A 35 1.61 40.29 20.50
C VAL A 35 2.39 41.40 19.82
N ASP A 36 2.02 42.65 20.08
CA ASP A 36 2.77 43.80 19.60
C ASP A 36 4.19 43.75 20.16
N VAL A 37 5.15 43.60 19.26
CA VAL A 37 6.58 43.62 19.58
C VAL A 37 7.10 45.04 19.38
N VAL A 38 7.64 45.61 20.45
CA VAL A 38 8.34 46.89 20.38
C VAL A 38 9.74 46.63 19.81
N PRO A 39 10.12 47.27 18.69
CA PRO A 39 11.46 47.12 18.13
C PRO A 39 12.50 47.60 19.13
N VAL A 40 13.61 46.88 19.26
CA VAL A 40 14.67 47.16 20.25
C VAL A 40 15.20 48.60 20.14
N GLY A 41 15.22 49.18 18.94
CA GLY A 41 15.60 50.59 18.73
C GLY A 41 14.67 51.61 19.41
N ALA A 42 13.41 51.26 19.70
CA ALA A 42 12.49 52.10 20.45
C ALA A 42 12.68 52.00 21.98
N MET A 43 13.35 50.94 22.47
CA MET A 43 13.78 50.85 23.88
C MET A 43 15.09 51.61 24.16
N ALA A 44 15.81 52.01 23.11
CA ALA A 44 17.02 52.82 23.21
C ALA A 44 16.74 54.33 23.36
N ILE A 45 15.46 54.73 23.43
CA ILE A 45 15.09 56.10 23.75
C ILE A 45 14.83 56.15 25.26
N PRO A 46 15.75 56.70 26.08
CA PRO A 46 15.45 56.93 27.48
C PRO A 46 14.31 57.95 27.53
N GLY A 47 13.12 57.49 27.93
CA GLY A 47 12.09 58.39 28.41
C GLY A 47 12.71 59.17 29.56
N TYR A 48 12.84 60.49 29.39
CA TYR A 48 13.44 61.45 30.31
C TYR A 48 14.98 61.49 30.32
N GLY A 49 15.55 62.25 29.39
CA GLY A 49 16.97 62.57 29.34
C GLY A 49 17.25 63.71 28.37
N TYR A 50 16.72 64.91 28.66
CA TYR A 50 17.39 66.14 28.24
C TYR A 50 18.83 66.05 28.75
N TRP A 51 19.82 66.49 27.97
CA TRP A 51 21.28 66.36 28.20
C TRP A 51 21.86 65.06 27.64
N GLY A 52 22.43 65.17 26.43
CA GLY A 52 23.08 64.08 25.74
C GLY A 52 24.30 63.58 26.50
N GLU A 53 24.21 62.36 27.00
CA GLU A 53 25.35 61.47 27.15
C GLU A 53 25.12 60.29 26.21
N ASP A 54 26.16 59.92 25.46
CA ASP A 54 26.19 58.69 24.68
C ASP A 54 26.02 57.51 25.64
N SER A 55 24.77 57.10 25.85
CA SER A 55 24.41 56.01 26.74
C SER A 55 24.80 54.69 26.07
N SER A 56 26.01 54.22 26.35
CA SER A 56 26.44 52.88 25.93
C SER A 56 25.68 51.83 26.74
N ILE A 57 24.70 51.17 26.10
CA ILE A 57 24.00 50.03 26.69
C ILE A 57 24.84 48.77 26.47
N TYR A 58 25.24 48.11 27.57
CA TYR A 58 25.88 46.80 27.52
C TYR A 58 24.82 45.70 27.54
N GLY A 59 24.93 44.74 26.61
CA GLY A 59 24.00 43.62 26.51
C GLY A 59 24.69 42.39 25.95
N TYR A 60 24.21 41.22 26.33
CA TYR A 60 24.69 39.95 25.77
C TYR A 60 24.06 39.72 24.40
N THR A 61 24.89 39.45 23.40
CA THR A 61 24.39 38.98 22.09
C THR A 61 24.11 37.49 22.19
N SER A 62 22.89 37.09 21.86
CA SER A 62 22.52 35.69 21.68
C SER A 62 22.22 35.45 20.21
N ALA A 63 22.49 34.23 19.73
CA ALA A 63 22.14 33.87 18.36
C ALA A 63 20.63 33.97 18.18
N ALA A 64 20.17 34.80 17.22
CA ALA A 64 18.75 34.98 16.95
C ALA A 64 18.07 33.65 16.57
N ASN A 65 18.80 32.76 15.87
CA ASN A 65 18.35 31.42 15.52
C ASN A 65 19.53 30.46 15.61
N ALA A 66 19.37 29.37 16.36
CA ALA A 66 20.33 28.27 16.42
C ALA A 66 19.64 27.01 15.92
N GLN A 67 20.15 26.43 14.82
CA GLN A 67 19.65 25.17 14.26
C GLN A 67 20.70 24.09 14.42
N ARG A 68 20.29 22.93 14.92
CA ARG A 68 21.13 21.73 14.98
C ARG A 68 20.66 20.75 13.90
N VAL A 69 21.54 20.46 12.95
CA VAL A 69 21.31 19.41 11.94
C VAL A 69 21.78 18.08 12.54
N LYS A 70 20.87 17.10 12.59
CA LYS A 70 21.20 15.72 13.00
C LYS A 70 21.36 14.86 11.75
N LEU A 71 22.30 13.93 11.81
CA LEU A 71 22.45 12.91 10.80
C LEU A 71 21.32 11.89 10.91
N ASP A 72 20.88 11.39 9.77
CA ASP A 72 20.00 10.23 9.69
C ASP A 72 20.86 8.97 9.75
N THR A 73 20.69 8.15 10.79
CA THR A 73 21.54 6.96 11.04
C THR A 73 21.31 5.86 10.01
N GLU A 74 20.16 5.87 9.33
CA GLU A 74 19.80 4.87 8.32
C GLU A 74 20.41 5.16 6.94
N LYS A 75 20.90 6.39 6.74
CA LYS A 75 21.40 6.86 5.43
C LYS A 75 22.91 7.03 5.45
N LEU A 76 23.58 6.52 4.41
CA LEU A 76 25.01 6.69 4.24
C LEU A 76 25.33 8.12 3.81
N VAL A 77 26.31 8.74 4.46
CA VAL A 77 26.82 10.06 4.06
C VAL A 77 27.78 9.90 2.89
N LYS A 78 27.50 10.59 1.79
CA LYS A 78 28.35 10.64 0.61
C LYS A 78 29.47 11.68 0.77
N ASN A 79 29.11 12.91 1.15
CA ASN A 79 30.08 13.99 1.32
C ASN A 79 29.62 15.04 2.33
N VAL A 80 30.58 15.69 2.99
CA VAL A 80 30.37 16.85 3.86
C VAL A 80 30.91 18.08 3.15
N CYS A 81 30.02 18.98 2.74
CA CYS A 81 30.36 20.09 1.83
C CYS A 81 30.77 21.38 2.55
N VAL A 82 30.93 21.33 3.88
CA VAL A 82 31.27 22.50 4.70
C VAL A 82 32.39 22.23 5.69
N THR A 83 33.11 23.29 6.05
CA THR A 83 34.18 23.26 7.06
C THR A 83 33.81 24.03 8.32
N LYS A 84 34.45 23.69 9.45
CA LYS A 84 34.19 24.35 10.74
C LYS A 84 34.51 25.85 10.65
N GLY A 85 33.52 26.69 10.96
CA GLY A 85 33.65 28.14 10.94
C GLY A 85 33.32 28.80 9.59
N GLN A 86 32.96 28.01 8.58
CA GLN A 86 32.50 28.53 7.29
C GLN A 86 31.14 29.22 7.44
N GLN A 87 31.01 30.39 6.82
CA GLN A 87 29.73 31.08 6.72
C GLN A 87 28.89 30.41 5.63
N VAL A 88 27.68 29.97 5.98
CA VAL A 88 26.73 29.32 5.06
C VAL A 88 25.48 30.19 4.90
N LYS A 89 24.90 30.16 3.71
CA LYS A 89 23.64 30.84 3.38
C LYS A 89 22.51 29.81 3.27
N LYS A 90 21.27 30.28 3.35
CA LYS A 90 20.10 29.44 3.14
C LYS A 90 20.15 28.86 1.72
N GLY A 91 20.11 27.54 1.62
CA GLY A 91 20.19 26.81 0.35
C GLY A 91 21.56 26.20 0.06
N ASP A 92 22.60 26.56 0.82
CA ASP A 92 23.90 25.92 0.68
C ASP A 92 23.83 24.46 1.14
N VAL A 93 24.40 23.57 0.35
CA VAL A 93 24.47 22.15 0.66
C VAL A 93 25.51 21.94 1.76
N ILE A 94 25.07 21.38 2.89
CA ILE A 94 25.91 21.10 4.06
C ILE A 94 26.38 19.64 4.04
N LEU A 95 25.50 18.75 3.59
CA LEU A 95 25.65 17.30 3.64
C LEU A 95 24.96 16.67 2.44
N GLU A 96 25.63 15.72 1.81
CA GLU A 96 25.08 14.88 0.77
C GLU A 96 24.96 13.44 1.27
N TYR A 97 23.78 12.85 1.09
CA TYR A 97 23.56 11.43 1.34
C TYR A 97 23.80 10.62 0.06
N ASP A 98 24.15 9.35 0.23
CA ASP A 98 24.18 8.39 -0.86
C ASP A 98 22.74 8.02 -1.24
N MET A 99 22.30 8.52 -2.40
CA MET A 99 20.94 8.30 -2.92
C MET A 99 20.85 7.09 -3.85
N THR A 100 21.93 6.32 -4.05
CA THR A 100 21.96 5.20 -5.02
C THR A 100 20.85 4.17 -4.80
N VAL A 101 20.57 3.81 -3.55
CA VAL A 101 19.49 2.87 -3.19
C VAL A 101 18.12 3.45 -3.56
N VAL A 102 17.90 4.74 -3.28
CA VAL A 102 16.63 5.43 -3.56
C VAL A 102 16.43 5.61 -5.06
N GLU A 103 17.50 5.91 -5.80
CA GLU A 103 17.48 6.03 -7.27
C GLU A 103 17.15 4.69 -7.93
N LEU A 104 17.72 3.58 -7.43
CA LEU A 104 17.41 2.24 -7.93
C LEU A 104 15.95 1.86 -7.67
N GLU A 105 15.44 2.10 -6.46
CA GLU A 105 14.04 1.82 -6.11
C GLU A 105 13.09 2.67 -6.97
N LEU A 106 13.41 3.95 -7.19
CA LEU A 106 12.62 4.82 -8.05
C LEU A 106 12.60 4.31 -9.51
N ALA A 107 13.75 3.88 -10.04
CA ALA A 107 13.85 3.33 -11.38
C ALA A 107 13.04 2.03 -11.54
N GLU A 108 13.04 1.16 -10.52
CA GLU A 108 12.22 -0.05 -10.49
C GLU A 108 10.72 0.30 -10.53
N LYS A 109 10.28 1.23 -9.67
CA LYS A 109 8.88 1.69 -9.65
C LYS A 109 8.45 2.33 -10.96
N GLU A 110 9.31 3.12 -11.59
CA GLU A 110 9.00 3.72 -12.88
C GLU A 110 8.90 2.66 -13.99
N ASN A 111 9.73 1.62 -13.95
CA ASN A 111 9.64 0.49 -14.86
C ASN A 111 8.33 -0.29 -14.68
N ASP A 112 7.96 -0.61 -13.44
CA ASP A 112 6.68 -1.26 -13.12
C ASP A 112 5.48 -0.48 -13.69
N VAL A 113 5.49 0.84 -13.51
CA VAL A 113 4.44 1.71 -14.05
C VAL A 113 4.39 1.65 -15.58
N GLN A 114 5.54 1.62 -16.25
CA GLN A 114 5.59 1.49 -17.71
C GLN A 114 5.05 0.14 -18.19
N VAL A 115 5.42 -0.96 -17.52
CA VAL A 115 4.89 -2.30 -17.82
C VAL A 115 3.37 -2.34 -17.64
N ILE A 116 2.85 -1.83 -16.53
CA ILE A 116 1.41 -1.76 -16.28
C ILE A 116 0.71 -0.96 -17.37
N ARG A 117 1.27 0.18 -17.77
CA ARG A 117 0.72 1.03 -18.83
C ARG A 117 0.67 0.30 -20.18
N GLN A 118 1.69 -0.48 -20.51
CA GLN A 118 1.71 -1.32 -21.70
C GLN A 118 0.65 -2.42 -21.65
N ASN A 119 0.50 -3.08 -20.50
CA ASN A 119 -0.52 -4.11 -20.29
C ASN A 119 -1.94 -3.54 -20.45
N ILE A 120 -2.21 -2.36 -19.89
CA ILE A 120 -3.48 -1.66 -20.08
C ILE A 120 -3.73 -1.36 -21.56
N LYS A 121 -2.71 -0.90 -22.29
CA LYS A 121 -2.83 -0.61 -23.73
C LYS A 121 -3.12 -1.89 -24.52
N MET A 122 -2.44 -2.99 -24.21
CA MET A 122 -2.65 -4.28 -24.86
C MET A 122 -4.06 -4.83 -24.58
N ALA A 123 -4.49 -4.79 -23.31
CA ALA A 123 -5.84 -5.20 -22.92
C ALA A 123 -6.93 -4.36 -23.60
N ASN A 124 -6.73 -3.05 -23.72
CA ASN A 124 -7.66 -2.17 -24.45
C ASN A 124 -7.70 -2.48 -25.96
N ASN A 125 -6.56 -2.81 -26.57
CA ASN A 125 -6.51 -3.22 -27.98
C ASN A 125 -7.25 -4.55 -28.18
N GLN A 126 -7.01 -5.54 -27.33
CA GLN A 126 -7.72 -6.83 -27.35
C GLN A 126 -9.23 -6.63 -27.15
N LEU A 127 -9.63 -5.77 -26.22
CA LEU A 127 -11.04 -5.42 -26.00
C LEU A 127 -11.65 -4.77 -27.25
N ALA A 128 -10.91 -3.90 -27.94
CA ALA A 128 -11.37 -3.28 -29.18
C ALA A 128 -11.48 -4.29 -30.34
N GLU A 129 -10.52 -5.22 -30.46
CA GLU A 129 -10.56 -6.31 -31.44
C GLU A 129 -11.77 -7.23 -31.20
N LEU A 130 -12.01 -7.66 -29.97
CA LEU A 130 -13.16 -8.49 -29.61
C LEU A 130 -14.50 -7.78 -29.83
N ARG A 131 -14.56 -6.45 -29.63
CA ARG A 131 -15.77 -5.67 -29.92
C ARG A 131 -16.02 -5.46 -31.42
N ASN A 132 -14.98 -5.50 -32.24
CA ASN A 132 -15.07 -5.32 -33.69
C ASN A 132 -15.22 -6.65 -34.47
N ALA A 133 -14.94 -7.79 -33.84
CA ALA A 133 -15.24 -9.09 -34.41
C ALA A 133 -16.76 -9.35 -34.38
N GLN A 134 -17.43 -9.27 -35.53
CA GLN A 134 -18.77 -9.86 -35.70
C GLN A 134 -18.66 -11.39 -35.69
N PRO A 135 -19.69 -12.13 -35.21
CA PRO A 135 -19.76 -13.58 -35.38
C PRO A 135 -19.67 -13.89 -36.88
N SER A 136 -18.71 -14.70 -37.32
CA SER A 136 -18.58 -15.03 -38.74
C SER A 136 -19.77 -15.88 -39.17
N GLU A 137 -20.66 -15.30 -39.98
CA GLU A 137 -21.89 -15.94 -40.47
C GLU A 137 -21.65 -16.91 -41.64
N ASN A 138 -20.41 -17.32 -41.94
CA ASN A 138 -20.11 -18.18 -43.10
C ASN A 138 -19.14 -19.31 -42.74
N ALA A 139 -19.66 -20.34 -42.08
CA ALA A 139 -19.14 -21.69 -42.24
C ALA A 139 -20.05 -22.40 -43.28
N PRO A 140 -19.51 -23.05 -44.33
CA PRO A 140 -20.33 -23.84 -45.24
C PRO A 140 -21.09 -24.91 -44.44
N GLN A 141 -22.41 -24.93 -44.55
CA GLN A 141 -23.21 -26.01 -43.95
C GLN A 141 -22.83 -27.34 -44.62
N PRO A 142 -22.48 -28.38 -43.84
CA PRO A 142 -22.44 -29.74 -44.37
C PRO A 142 -23.86 -30.14 -44.77
N ASP A 143 -24.02 -30.66 -45.99
CA ASP A 143 -25.25 -31.32 -46.40
C ASP A 143 -25.58 -32.44 -45.39
N ILE A 144 -26.78 -32.40 -44.80
CA ILE A 144 -27.28 -33.40 -43.84
C ILE A 144 -28.14 -34.41 -44.61
N PRO A 145 -27.73 -35.69 -44.75
CA PRO A 145 -28.64 -36.77 -45.08
C PRO A 145 -29.51 -37.14 -43.86
N ASP A 146 -30.80 -37.30 -44.13
CA ASP A 146 -31.93 -37.80 -43.34
C ASP A 146 -31.76 -38.00 -41.81
N GLU A 147 -32.58 -37.20 -41.11
CA GLU A 147 -33.07 -37.25 -39.72
C GLU A 147 -32.56 -38.37 -38.79
N PRO A 148 -31.81 -38.00 -37.73
CA PRO A 148 -31.69 -38.80 -36.53
C PRO A 148 -32.33 -38.14 -35.30
N ASP A 149 -32.74 -39.03 -34.38
CA ASP A 149 -33.50 -38.83 -33.15
C ASP A 149 -33.22 -37.55 -32.34
N VAL A 150 -34.30 -37.05 -31.73
CA VAL A 150 -34.35 -35.89 -30.82
C VAL A 150 -33.18 -35.91 -29.82
N PRO A 151 -32.29 -34.90 -29.83
CA PRO A 151 -31.23 -34.78 -28.84
C PRO A 151 -31.80 -34.40 -27.48
N ASP A 152 -31.37 -35.09 -26.42
CA ASP A 152 -31.63 -34.73 -25.03
C ASP A 152 -31.21 -33.28 -24.74
N GLU A 153 -31.97 -32.64 -23.85
CA GLU A 153 -31.82 -31.26 -23.40
C GLU A 153 -30.36 -30.93 -23.05
N PRO A 154 -29.80 -29.78 -23.51
CA PRO A 154 -28.38 -29.51 -23.33
C PRO A 154 -28.03 -29.33 -21.85
N ASP A 155 -27.08 -30.14 -21.38
CA ASP A 155 -26.46 -29.97 -20.07
C ASP A 155 -25.98 -28.53 -19.91
N VAL A 156 -26.53 -27.88 -18.89
CA VAL A 156 -26.12 -26.55 -18.44
C VAL A 156 -24.60 -26.57 -18.26
N PRO A 157 -23.84 -25.65 -18.88
CA PRO A 157 -22.40 -25.59 -18.66
C PRO A 157 -22.16 -25.41 -17.16
N ASP A 158 -21.41 -26.34 -16.56
CA ASP A 158 -21.03 -26.31 -15.16
C ASP A 158 -20.51 -24.91 -14.82
N VAL A 159 -21.24 -24.26 -13.91
CA VAL A 159 -20.74 -23.09 -13.19
C VAL A 159 -19.38 -23.53 -12.63
N PRO A 160 -18.26 -22.79 -12.86
CA PRO A 160 -16.98 -23.16 -12.29
C PRO A 160 -17.19 -23.30 -10.78
N ASP A 161 -16.86 -24.49 -10.26
CA ASP A 161 -17.06 -24.83 -8.86
C ASP A 161 -16.57 -23.67 -7.97
N PRO A 162 -17.36 -23.25 -6.98
CA PRO A 162 -16.89 -22.25 -6.02
C PRO A 162 -15.59 -22.77 -5.42
N ILE A 163 -14.54 -21.95 -5.49
CA ILE A 163 -13.19 -22.24 -4.97
C ILE A 163 -13.32 -22.96 -3.63
N GLN A 164 -13.03 -24.27 -3.60
CA GLN A 164 -13.09 -25.04 -2.37
C GLN A 164 -11.82 -24.72 -1.56
N LEU A 165 -11.97 -23.82 -0.59
CA LEU A 165 -10.95 -23.58 0.42
C LEU A 165 -10.87 -24.80 1.32
N VAL A 166 -9.73 -25.51 1.28
CA VAL A 166 -9.51 -26.65 2.17
C VAL A 166 -8.84 -26.16 3.45
N ASP A 167 -9.43 -26.48 4.60
CA ASP A 167 -8.89 -26.14 5.93
C ASP A 167 -7.72 -27.05 6.36
N GLU A 168 -7.48 -28.14 5.66
CA GLU A 168 -6.35 -29.05 5.87
C GLU A 168 -5.72 -29.39 4.51
N VAL A 169 -4.39 -29.41 4.42
CA VAL A 169 -3.71 -29.86 3.20
C VAL A 169 -3.46 -31.37 3.31
N PRO A 170 -4.31 -32.24 2.72
CA PRO A 170 -4.10 -33.68 2.83
C PRO A 170 -2.91 -34.12 1.99
N ALA A 171 -2.21 -35.16 2.47
CA ALA A 171 -1.06 -35.78 1.81
C ALA A 171 -1.36 -36.43 0.43
N ALA A 172 -2.58 -36.32 -0.09
CA ALA A 172 -3.00 -37.03 -1.31
C ALA A 172 -3.95 -36.20 -2.19
N PHE A 173 -3.78 -34.88 -2.26
CA PHE A 173 -4.60 -34.08 -3.18
C PHE A 173 -4.29 -34.44 -4.64
N ARG A 174 -5.34 -34.74 -5.42
CA ARG A 174 -5.25 -34.88 -6.89
C ARG A 174 -4.96 -33.51 -7.46
N ALA A 175 -3.93 -33.40 -8.30
CA ALA A 175 -3.58 -32.15 -8.95
C ALA A 175 -4.78 -31.61 -9.75
N GLU A 176 -5.33 -30.45 -9.37
CA GLU A 176 -6.27 -29.69 -10.20
C GLU A 176 -5.55 -29.03 -11.37
N SER A 177 -4.25 -28.71 -11.21
CA SER A 177 -3.33 -28.31 -12.28
C SER A 177 -1.89 -28.25 -11.74
N GLY A 178 -0.91 -28.50 -12.61
CA GLY A 178 0.51 -28.51 -12.28
C GLY A 178 1.12 -29.91 -12.20
N THR A 179 2.18 -30.16 -12.98
CA THR A 179 2.93 -31.42 -13.01
C THR A 179 3.80 -31.63 -11.77
N GLY A 180 3.96 -30.62 -10.92
CA GLY A 180 4.82 -30.62 -9.73
C GLY A 180 6.30 -30.38 -10.05
N SER A 181 6.59 -29.91 -11.27
CA SER A 181 7.91 -29.48 -11.72
C SER A 181 8.26 -28.10 -11.12
N PRO A 182 9.55 -27.73 -10.99
CA PRO A 182 9.94 -26.36 -10.60
C PRO A 182 9.39 -25.26 -11.51
N GLU A 183 9.09 -25.60 -12.77
CA GLU A 183 8.51 -24.69 -13.77
C GLU A 183 6.98 -24.72 -13.78
N ASP A 184 6.35 -25.69 -13.10
CA ASP A 184 4.90 -25.92 -13.08
C ASP A 184 4.49 -26.55 -11.73
N PRO A 185 4.49 -25.74 -10.65
CA PRO A 185 4.22 -26.22 -9.29
C PRO A 185 2.74 -26.59 -9.13
N ILE A 186 2.46 -27.56 -8.26
CA ILE A 186 1.09 -27.92 -7.88
C ILE A 186 0.50 -26.76 -7.08
N ILE A 187 -0.61 -26.20 -7.52
CA ILE A 187 -1.28 -25.07 -6.84
C ILE A 187 -2.31 -25.63 -5.86
N ILE A 188 -2.27 -25.15 -4.60
CA ILE A 188 -3.26 -25.49 -3.58
C ILE A 188 -3.82 -24.19 -3.01
N ASN A 189 -5.13 -24.00 -3.11
CA ASN A 189 -5.81 -22.85 -2.53
C ASN A 189 -6.21 -23.17 -1.08
N CYS A 190 -5.74 -22.36 -0.14
CA CYS A 190 -5.84 -22.60 1.30
C CYS A 190 -6.58 -21.46 1.99
N SER A 191 -7.32 -21.78 3.05
CA SER A 191 -7.83 -20.78 3.99
C SER A 191 -6.68 -20.27 4.90
N PRO A 192 -6.84 -19.13 5.60
CA PRO A 192 -5.83 -18.65 6.54
C PRO A 192 -5.70 -19.55 7.77
N ARG A 193 -6.58 -20.54 7.94
CA ARG A 193 -6.54 -21.51 9.04
C ARG A 193 -5.84 -22.80 8.63
N ALA A 194 -5.39 -22.90 7.38
CA ALA A 194 -4.80 -24.12 6.86
C ALA A 194 -3.53 -24.51 7.62
N LYS A 195 -3.45 -25.81 7.95
CA LYS A 195 -2.27 -26.42 8.55
C LYS A 195 -1.59 -27.32 7.51
N VAL A 196 -0.27 -27.20 7.44
CA VAL A 196 0.60 -28.02 6.63
C VAL A 196 1.28 -29.02 7.55
N TYR A 197 0.96 -30.29 7.38
CA TYR A 197 1.49 -31.34 8.24
C TYR A 197 2.81 -31.91 7.73
N GLN A 198 3.66 -32.36 8.64
CA GLN A 198 4.96 -32.99 8.38
C GLN A 198 4.91 -34.10 7.30
N PRO A 199 3.92 -35.03 7.29
CA PRO A 199 3.85 -36.06 6.27
C PRO A 199 3.70 -35.52 4.84
N PHE A 200 3.02 -34.38 4.68
CA PHE A 200 2.91 -33.72 3.39
C PHE A 200 4.25 -33.14 2.94
N MET A 201 4.98 -32.49 3.85
CA MET A 201 6.33 -31.98 3.56
C MET A 201 7.31 -33.12 3.23
N GLN A 202 7.27 -34.22 3.96
CA GLN A 202 8.09 -35.40 3.68
C GLN A 202 7.76 -36.00 2.30
N MET A 203 6.49 -36.02 1.91
CA MET A 203 6.08 -36.45 0.57
C MET A 203 6.63 -35.53 -0.53
N LEU A 204 6.62 -34.21 -0.32
CA LEU A 204 7.24 -33.26 -1.26
C LEU A 204 8.74 -33.47 -1.37
N ILE A 205 9.44 -33.68 -0.26
CA ILE A 205 10.88 -33.96 -0.24
C ILE A 205 11.19 -35.27 -0.96
N SER A 206 10.46 -36.34 -0.67
CA SER A 206 10.66 -37.65 -1.28
C SER A 206 10.34 -37.66 -2.77
N THR A 207 9.36 -36.89 -3.22
CA THR A 207 8.95 -36.81 -4.64
C THR A 207 9.65 -35.70 -5.40
N LYS A 208 10.43 -34.85 -4.72
CA LYS A 208 11.10 -33.67 -5.26
C LYS A 208 10.15 -32.68 -5.97
N ARG A 209 8.89 -32.64 -5.55
CA ARG A 209 7.85 -31.81 -6.16
C ARG A 209 7.83 -30.39 -5.61
N CYS A 210 7.36 -29.46 -6.44
CA CYS A 210 7.09 -28.08 -6.05
C CYS A 210 5.59 -27.85 -5.86
N VAL A 211 5.22 -27.16 -4.79
CA VAL A 211 3.85 -26.77 -4.45
C VAL A 211 3.79 -25.27 -4.19
N GLU A 212 2.78 -24.62 -4.74
CA GLU A 212 2.41 -23.24 -4.43
C GLU A 212 1.13 -23.24 -3.58
N LEU A 213 1.23 -22.90 -2.30
CA LEU A 213 0.08 -22.70 -1.42
C LEU A 213 -0.37 -21.25 -1.56
N ARG A 214 -1.59 -21.01 -2.06
CA ARG A 214 -2.18 -19.68 -2.20
C ARG A 214 -3.21 -19.48 -1.10
N VAL A 215 -2.99 -18.50 -0.24
CA VAL A 215 -3.87 -18.24 0.90
C VAL A 215 -4.85 -17.13 0.54
N TYR A 216 -6.15 -17.40 0.76
CA TYR A 216 -7.24 -16.46 0.52
C TYR A 216 -7.96 -16.16 1.83
N ASN A 217 -8.54 -14.96 1.97
CA ASN A 217 -9.44 -14.65 3.08
C ASN A 217 -10.85 -15.23 2.86
N ASP A 218 -11.71 -15.09 3.88
CA ASP A 218 -13.12 -15.55 3.83
C ASP A 218 -13.94 -14.94 2.68
N ASN A 219 -13.45 -13.86 2.06
CA ASN A 219 -14.05 -13.19 0.90
C ASN A 219 -13.37 -13.59 -0.43
N PHE A 220 -12.62 -14.70 -0.47
CA PHE A 220 -11.87 -15.18 -1.65
C PHE A 220 -10.87 -14.15 -2.23
N THR A 221 -10.43 -13.20 -1.41
CA THR A 221 -9.38 -12.25 -1.80
C THR A 221 -8.03 -12.88 -1.49
N PHE A 222 -7.15 -12.91 -2.49
CA PHE A 222 -5.78 -13.39 -2.34
C PHE A 222 -5.04 -12.56 -1.28
N LEU A 223 -4.38 -13.24 -0.33
CA LEU A 223 -3.58 -12.61 0.71
C LEU A 223 -2.09 -12.72 0.40
N TYR A 224 -1.57 -13.95 0.39
CA TYR A 224 -0.16 -14.26 0.18
C TYR A 224 -0.01 -15.69 -0.34
N LYS A 225 1.22 -16.06 -0.72
CA LYS A 225 1.54 -17.40 -1.19
C LYS A 225 2.83 -17.94 -0.60
N TRP A 226 2.88 -19.26 -0.43
CA TRP A 226 4.06 -20.01 -0.04
C TRP A 226 4.52 -20.89 -1.19
N LEU A 227 5.82 -20.90 -1.48
CA LEU A 227 6.40 -21.80 -2.46
C LEU A 227 7.23 -22.88 -1.75
N LEU A 228 6.70 -24.09 -1.71
CA LEU A 228 7.35 -25.24 -1.11
C LEU A 228 8.03 -26.05 -2.21
N ASN A 229 9.37 -26.07 -2.19
CA ASN A 229 10.15 -26.87 -3.12
C ASN A 229 10.78 -28.04 -2.38
N GLY A 230 10.26 -29.25 -2.59
CA GLY A 230 10.76 -30.46 -1.96
C GLY A 230 12.23 -30.78 -2.26
N SER A 231 12.81 -30.25 -3.35
CA SER A 231 14.24 -30.41 -3.64
C SER A 231 15.14 -29.49 -2.79
N LYS A 232 14.58 -28.45 -2.16
CA LYS A 232 15.32 -27.44 -1.38
C LYS A 232 15.06 -27.54 0.13
N ILE A 233 13.97 -28.18 0.53
CA ILE A 233 13.62 -28.38 1.94
C ILE A 233 14.42 -29.57 2.46
N LYS A 234 15.08 -29.40 3.62
CA LYS A 234 15.77 -30.52 4.26
C LYS A 234 14.77 -31.37 5.06
N PRO A 235 14.98 -32.69 5.19
CA PRO A 235 14.11 -33.56 5.99
C PRO A 235 13.99 -33.15 7.46
N GLU A 236 15.03 -32.51 8.01
CA GLU A 236 15.06 -31.98 9.39
C GLU A 236 14.14 -30.78 9.60
N ASP A 237 13.78 -30.06 8.54
CA ASP A 237 12.92 -28.87 8.59
C ASP A 237 11.43 -29.19 8.29
N ALA A 238 11.09 -30.48 8.15
CA ALA A 238 9.73 -30.93 7.91
C ALA A 238 8.98 -31.07 9.24
N GLU A 239 8.37 -29.98 9.70
CA GLU A 239 7.54 -29.92 10.92
C GLU A 239 6.09 -29.55 10.60
N ASP A 240 5.18 -29.69 11.57
CA ASP A 240 3.82 -29.20 11.44
C ASP A 240 3.80 -27.68 11.59
N TRP A 241 3.28 -26.95 10.61
CA TRP A 241 3.21 -25.49 10.66
C TRP A 241 1.90 -24.97 10.05
N SER A 242 1.43 -23.82 10.51
CA SER A 242 0.26 -23.15 9.92
C SER A 242 0.70 -22.14 8.87
N VAL A 243 -0.10 -21.96 7.82
CA VAL A 243 0.20 -20.98 6.75
C VAL A 243 0.32 -19.53 7.26
N THR A 244 -0.13 -19.24 8.48
CA THR A 244 -0.01 -17.95 9.17
C THR A 244 1.23 -17.78 10.05
N ASP A 245 2.02 -18.82 10.28
CA ASP A 245 3.13 -18.79 11.25
C ASP A 245 4.42 -18.14 10.71
N GLY A 246 4.38 -17.63 9.47
CA GLY A 246 5.55 -17.06 8.80
C GLY A 246 5.47 -15.57 8.49
#